data_AF-A0A8S9J969-F1
#
_entry.id   AF-A0A8S9J969-F1
#
_cell.length_a   1.000
_cell.length_b   1.000
_cell.length_c   1.000
_cell.angle_alpha   90.00
_cell.angle_beta   90.00
_cell.angle_gamma   90.00
#
_symmetry.space_group_name_H-M   'P 1'
#
loop_
_entity.id
_entity.type
_entity.pdbx_description
1 polymer ?
#
loop_
_entity_poly.entity_id
_entity_poly.type
_entity_poly.pdbx_seq_one_letter_code
_entity_poly.pdbx_strand_id
1 'polypeptide(L)'
;MRNLVAKDVVAGPLLSFSRVEKVGVIWQALKMTSHNGFPVIDEPPFTEASELCGIALRSHLLVLLQGKRFSKQKTTFGSQILRSCKARDFAKAGLGKGLKIEDLVISGEEMEMYVDLHPITNTSPYTVLETLSLAKAAILFRQLGLRHLCVVPKTPGVSLSLPSFVFLCRDLFTFISRVFVSQRPPIVGILTRHDFMPEHVLGLYPHIDPLK
;
A
#
# COMPACT_ATOMS: atom_id res chain seq x y z
N MET A 1 -20.68 17.35 -1.57
CA MET A 1 -19.76 16.52 -0.73
C MET A 1 -20.32 16.10 0.63
N ARG A 2 -21.45 16.63 1.12
CA ARG A 2 -21.92 16.42 2.50
C ARG A 2 -22.39 14.99 2.83
N ASN A 3 -22.67 14.16 1.83
CA ASN A 3 -23.18 12.79 2.00
C ASN A 3 -22.21 11.68 1.55
N LEU A 4 -21.00 12.02 1.11
CA LEU A 4 -19.99 11.04 0.71
C LEU A 4 -19.10 10.68 1.89
N VAL A 5 -18.67 9.43 1.96
CA VAL A 5 -17.64 8.96 2.90
C VAL A 5 -16.32 8.73 2.18
N ALA A 6 -15.23 8.59 2.95
CA ALA A 6 -13.89 8.36 2.43
C ALA A 6 -13.84 7.16 1.47
N LYS A 7 -14.54 6.06 1.82
CA LYS A 7 -14.61 4.85 0.98
C LYS A 7 -15.14 5.09 -0.43
N ASP A 8 -16.08 6.02 -0.60
CA ASP A 8 -16.79 6.26 -1.87
C ASP A 8 -15.89 6.85 -2.96
N VAL A 9 -14.77 7.46 -2.57
CA VAL A 9 -13.82 8.13 -3.47
C VAL A 9 -12.45 7.47 -3.50
N VAL A 10 -12.27 6.34 -2.79
CA VAL A 10 -11.01 5.59 -2.86
C VAL A 10 -10.82 5.05 -4.28
N ALA A 11 -9.70 5.40 -4.91
CA ALA A 11 -9.38 4.99 -6.27
C ALA A 11 -8.86 3.54 -6.34
N GLY A 12 -9.53 2.72 -7.16
CA GLY A 12 -9.00 1.50 -7.79
C GLY A 12 -8.46 0.38 -6.87
N PRO A 13 -7.99 -0.73 -7.46
CA PRO A 13 -7.32 -1.79 -6.70
C PRO A 13 -6.01 -1.27 -6.11
N LEU A 14 -5.89 -1.34 -4.78
CA LEU A 14 -4.72 -0.87 -4.07
C LEU A 14 -3.55 -1.84 -4.28
N LEU A 15 -2.45 -1.33 -4.82
CA LEU A 15 -1.21 -2.10 -4.93
C LEU A 15 -0.40 -1.97 -3.63
N SER A 16 -0.43 -3.00 -2.80
CA SER A 16 0.35 -3.11 -1.57
C SER A 16 1.57 -4.01 -1.74
N PHE A 17 2.59 -3.80 -0.92
CA PHE A 17 3.74 -4.67 -0.82
C PHE A 17 3.78 -5.39 0.53
N SER A 18 4.35 -6.58 0.53
CA SER A 18 4.81 -7.22 1.77
C SER A 18 6.01 -6.48 2.35
N ARG A 19 6.24 -6.59 3.66
CA ARG A 19 7.49 -6.08 4.28
C ARG A 19 8.75 -6.60 3.61
N VAL A 20 8.76 -7.88 3.24
CA VAL A 20 9.82 -8.48 2.42
C VAL A 20 9.23 -8.87 1.08
N GLU A 21 9.57 -8.11 0.05
CA GLU A 21 8.95 -8.20 -1.28
C GLU A 21 9.98 -8.60 -2.34
N LYS A 22 9.53 -9.28 -3.40
CA LYS A 22 10.39 -9.59 -4.54
C LYS A 22 10.75 -8.32 -5.31
N VAL A 23 12.01 -8.20 -5.71
CA VAL A 23 12.50 -7.08 -6.52
C VAL A 23 11.74 -6.99 -7.84
N GLY A 24 11.44 -8.13 -8.48
CA GLY A 24 10.65 -8.18 -9.71
C GLY A 24 9.25 -7.59 -9.56
N VAL A 25 8.58 -7.83 -8.43
CA VAL A 25 7.24 -7.29 -8.14
C VAL A 25 7.30 -5.78 -7.97
N ILE A 26 8.25 -5.27 -7.19
CA ILE A 26 8.47 -3.82 -7.02
C ILE A 26 8.77 -3.18 -8.37
N TRP A 27 9.65 -3.78 -9.18
CA TRP A 27 10.04 -3.26 -10.48
C TRP A 27 8.85 -3.17 -11.45
N GLN A 28 8.04 -4.22 -11.53
CA GLN A 28 6.83 -4.26 -12.35
C GLN A 28 5.81 -3.23 -11.87
N ALA A 29 5.56 -3.17 -10.56
CA ALA A 29 4.69 -2.17 -9.95
C ALA A 29 5.10 -0.74 -10.30
N LEU A 30 6.39 -0.45 -10.20
CA LEU A 30 6.97 0.85 -10.53
C LEU A 30 6.84 1.20 -12.01
N LYS A 31 6.94 0.23 -12.92
CA LYS A 31 6.73 0.43 -14.37
C LYS A 31 5.27 0.59 -14.76
N MET A 32 4.39 -0.22 -14.17
CA MET A 32 2.96 -0.26 -14.54
C MET A 32 2.16 0.87 -13.91
N THR A 33 2.63 1.43 -12.79
CA THR A 33 1.88 2.43 -12.03
C THR A 33 2.63 3.74 -11.91
N SER A 34 1.87 4.84 -11.87
CA SER A 34 2.35 6.19 -11.59
C SER A 34 2.17 6.60 -10.12
N HIS A 35 1.79 5.66 -9.25
CA HIS A 35 1.57 5.91 -7.82
C HIS A 35 2.86 6.29 -7.09
N ASN A 36 2.74 7.23 -6.16
CA ASN A 36 3.88 7.74 -5.38
C ASN A 36 4.00 7.13 -3.98
N GLY A 37 2.99 6.40 -3.53
CA GLY A 37 2.95 5.74 -2.23
C GLY A 37 2.31 4.37 -2.35
N PHE A 38 2.94 3.38 -1.72
CA PHE A 38 2.51 1.99 -1.70
C PHE A 38 2.37 1.56 -0.24
N PRO A 39 1.20 1.07 0.20
CA PRO A 39 1.06 0.52 1.54
C PRO A 39 1.97 -0.70 1.70
N VAL A 40 2.60 -0.80 2.87
CA VAL A 40 3.36 -1.98 3.26
C VAL A 40 2.57 -2.71 4.34
N ILE A 41 2.31 -3.98 4.08
CA ILE A 41 1.49 -4.86 4.93
C ILE A 41 2.38 -5.99 5.45
N ASP A 42 2.30 -6.26 6.74
CA ASP A 42 2.87 -7.47 7.34
C ASP A 42 1.80 -8.56 7.32
N GLU A 43 2.16 -9.73 6.76
CA GLU A 43 1.30 -10.91 6.68
C GLU A 43 1.84 -12.05 7.58
N PRO A 44 0.97 -12.97 8.03
CA PRO A 44 1.41 -14.17 8.76
C PRO A 44 2.44 -14.97 7.95
N PRO A 45 3.54 -15.47 8.57
CA PRO A 45 3.70 -15.79 9.99
C PRO A 45 4.37 -14.71 10.85
N PHE A 46 4.66 -13.51 10.32
CA PHE A 46 5.36 -12.47 11.07
C PHE A 46 4.46 -11.74 12.08
N THR A 47 3.17 -11.73 11.82
CA THR A 47 2.11 -11.16 12.66
C THR A 47 0.93 -12.14 12.76
N GLU A 48 0.15 -12.08 13.83
CA GLU A 48 -1.04 -12.94 14.00
C GLU A 48 -2.17 -12.58 13.02
N ALA A 49 -2.17 -11.34 12.53
CA ALA A 49 -3.12 -10.81 11.55
C ALA A 49 -2.40 -9.87 10.56
N SER A 50 -3.00 -9.68 9.38
CA SER A 50 -2.49 -8.71 8.41
C SER A 50 -2.53 -7.30 9.00
N GLU A 51 -1.37 -6.65 9.11
CA GLU A 51 -1.24 -5.32 9.73
C GLU A 51 -0.65 -4.31 8.74
N LEU A 52 -1.20 -3.09 8.73
CA LEU A 52 -0.63 -1.98 7.96
C LEU A 52 0.62 -1.45 8.67
N CYS A 53 1.81 -1.82 8.19
CA CYS A 53 3.06 -1.31 8.72
C CYS A 53 3.27 0.17 8.40
N GLY A 54 2.80 0.63 7.25
CA GLY A 54 3.03 2.01 6.81
C GLY A 54 2.90 2.23 5.30
N ILE A 55 3.52 3.32 4.81
CA ILE A 55 3.59 3.65 3.38
C ILE A 55 5.05 3.74 2.93
N ALA A 56 5.40 3.02 1.88
CA ALA A 56 6.65 3.17 1.15
C ALA A 56 6.47 4.15 -0.03
N LEU A 57 7.38 5.11 -0.17
CA LEU A 57 7.34 6.08 -1.27
C LEU A 57 8.07 5.55 -2.49
N ARG A 58 7.58 5.90 -3.69
CA ARG A 58 8.21 5.58 -4.98
C ARG A 58 9.68 6.01 -5.03
N SER A 59 9.97 7.23 -4.60
CA SER A 59 11.35 7.75 -4.55
C SER A 59 12.25 6.90 -3.66
N HIS A 60 11.75 6.43 -2.52
CA HIS A 60 12.52 5.59 -1.60
C HIS A 60 12.78 4.21 -2.18
N LEU A 61 11.78 3.62 -2.88
CA LEU A 61 11.94 2.36 -3.59
C LEU A 61 13.01 2.46 -4.68
N LEU A 62 13.05 3.56 -5.43
CA LEU A 62 14.08 3.78 -6.46
C LEU A 62 15.48 3.88 -5.87
N VAL A 63 15.66 4.60 -4.75
CA VAL A 63 16.94 4.68 -4.02
C VAL A 63 17.35 3.29 -3.51
N LEU A 64 16.40 2.51 -3.00
CA LEU A 64 16.63 1.17 -2.48
C LEU A 64 17.03 0.18 -3.60
N LEU A 65 16.38 0.26 -4.76
CA LEU A 65 16.75 -0.53 -5.95
C LEU A 65 18.12 -0.12 -6.51
N GLN A 66 18.44 1.19 -6.52
CA GLN A 66 19.77 1.65 -6.94
C GLN A 66 20.87 1.16 -6.00
N GLY A 67 20.57 1.06 -4.71
CA GLY A 67 21.49 0.52 -3.70
C GLY A 67 21.77 -0.98 -3.85
N LYS A 68 21.01 -1.71 -4.68
CA LYS A 68 21.13 -3.16 -4.96
C LYS A 68 21.30 -4.03 -3.71
N ARG A 69 20.57 -3.70 -2.64
CA ARG A 69 20.63 -4.43 -1.36
C ARG A 69 19.63 -5.57 -1.33
N PHE A 70 19.88 -6.58 -2.15
CA PHE A 70 18.97 -7.71 -2.31
C PHE A 70 19.47 -8.92 -1.52
N SER A 71 18.52 -9.74 -1.05
CA SER A 71 18.77 -10.99 -0.35
C SER A 71 18.14 -12.16 -1.11
N LYS A 72 18.83 -13.31 -1.13
CA LYS A 72 18.28 -14.55 -1.73
C LYS A 72 17.23 -15.24 -0.86
N GLN A 73 17.16 -14.91 0.43
CA GLN A 73 16.21 -15.49 1.38
C GLN A 73 15.22 -14.42 1.88
N LYS A 74 13.98 -14.85 2.17
CA LYS A 74 12.97 -14.06 2.89
C LYS A 74 13.38 -13.94 4.37
N THR A 75 14.38 -13.13 4.66
CA THR A 75 14.84 -12.88 6.02
C THR A 75 14.42 -11.47 6.43
N THR A 76 13.66 -11.36 7.52
CA THR A 76 13.40 -10.06 8.15
C THR A 76 14.71 -9.53 8.69
N PHE A 77 15.17 -8.39 8.18
CA PHE A 77 16.40 -7.77 8.65
C PHE A 77 16.08 -7.06 9.97
N GLY A 78 15.88 -7.84 11.04
CA GLY A 78 15.88 -7.33 12.39
C GLY A 78 17.19 -6.61 12.65
N SER A 79 17.13 -5.28 12.72
CA SER A 79 18.19 -4.35 13.18
C SER A 79 19.39 -4.01 12.26
N GLN A 80 19.71 -4.73 11.17
CA GLN A 80 20.99 -4.50 10.47
C GLN A 80 20.98 -3.51 9.27
N ILE A 81 19.83 -3.12 8.68
CA ILE A 81 19.81 -2.20 7.52
C ILE A 81 19.88 -0.70 7.91
N LEU A 82 19.55 -0.33 9.16
CA LEU A 82 19.69 1.05 9.62
C LEU A 82 21.16 1.54 9.63
N ARG A 83 22.14 0.63 9.54
CA ARG A 83 23.56 1.01 9.52
C ARG A 83 24.06 1.54 8.17
N SER A 84 23.30 1.43 7.09
CA SER A 84 23.87 1.67 5.76
C SER A 84 23.05 2.54 4.80
N CYS A 85 21.76 2.82 5.05
CA CYS A 85 21.02 3.85 4.30
C CYS A 85 21.16 5.21 5.01
N LYS A 86 21.92 6.16 4.44
CA LYS A 86 22.10 7.47 5.08
C LYS A 86 20.94 8.38 4.69
N ALA A 87 20.42 9.18 5.63
CA ALA A 87 19.33 10.14 5.38
C ALA A 87 19.57 11.06 4.16
N ARG A 88 20.85 11.36 3.87
CA ARG A 88 21.31 12.14 2.72
C ARG A 88 20.97 11.52 1.35
N ASP A 89 20.83 10.20 1.27
CA ASP A 89 20.54 9.49 0.02
C ASP A 89 19.08 9.69 -0.38
N PHE A 90 18.18 9.88 0.59
CA PHE A 90 16.77 10.20 0.37
C PHE A 90 16.52 11.70 0.14
N ALA A 91 17.32 12.58 0.76
CA ALA A 91 17.20 14.03 0.61
C ALA A 91 17.38 14.51 -0.85
N LYS A 92 18.18 13.79 -1.65
CA LYS A 92 18.41 14.10 -3.07
C LYS A 92 17.18 13.84 -3.95
N ALA A 93 16.26 12.97 -3.52
CA ALA A 93 15.09 12.62 -4.30
C ALA A 93 14.02 13.74 -4.36
N GLY A 94 14.08 14.73 -3.45
CA GLY A 94 13.15 15.87 -3.41
C GLY A 94 13.54 17.07 -4.28
N LEU A 95 14.72 17.07 -4.90
CA LEU A 95 15.35 18.24 -5.55
C LEU A 95 15.20 18.27 -7.09
N GLY A 96 14.28 17.48 -7.67
CA GLY A 96 14.06 17.45 -9.13
C GLY A 96 15.13 16.69 -9.94
N LYS A 97 16.20 16.21 -9.29
CA LYS A 97 17.17 15.23 -9.83
C LYS A 97 16.89 13.81 -9.30
N GLY A 98 15.61 13.46 -9.14
CA GLY A 98 15.22 12.14 -8.68
C GLY A 98 15.65 11.07 -9.68
N LEU A 99 16.09 9.92 -9.16
CA LEU A 99 16.38 8.74 -9.98
C LEU A 99 15.16 8.38 -10.81
N LYS A 100 15.34 8.11 -12.10
CA LYS A 100 14.27 7.57 -12.93
C LYS A 100 14.35 6.05 -12.94
N ILE A 101 13.23 5.41 -13.27
CA ILE A 101 13.22 3.96 -13.54
C ILE A 101 14.16 3.62 -14.70
N GLU A 102 14.27 4.52 -15.67
CA GLU A 102 15.13 4.37 -16.85
C GLU A 102 16.61 4.21 -16.48
N ASP A 103 17.05 4.81 -15.37
CA ASP A 103 18.45 4.77 -14.92
C ASP A 103 18.82 3.44 -14.22
N LEU A 104 17.82 2.60 -13.93
CA LEU A 104 18.00 1.38 -13.15
C LEU A 104 18.16 0.18 -14.10
N VAL A 105 19.32 -0.48 -14.00
CA VAL A 105 19.59 -1.73 -14.69
C VAL A 105 19.54 -2.87 -13.67
N ILE A 106 18.46 -3.65 -13.73
CA ILE A 106 18.21 -4.83 -12.89
C ILE A 106 18.36 -6.08 -13.75
N SER A 107 19.19 -7.03 -13.33
CA SER A 107 19.35 -8.31 -14.02
C SER A 107 18.20 -9.27 -13.70
N GLY A 108 17.97 -10.29 -14.53
CA GLY A 108 16.94 -11.30 -14.26
C GLY A 108 17.17 -12.06 -12.94
N GLU A 109 18.43 -12.26 -12.55
CA GLU A 109 18.77 -12.86 -11.25
C GLU A 109 18.38 -11.95 -10.08
N GLU A 110 18.59 -10.64 -10.21
CA GLU A 110 18.22 -9.66 -9.19
C GLU A 110 16.70 -9.56 -9.01
N MET A 111 15.92 -9.78 -10.08
CA MET A 111 14.44 -9.78 -10.01
C MET A 111 13.87 -10.89 -9.12
N GLU A 112 14.57 -12.03 -9.02
CA GLU A 112 14.17 -13.15 -8.16
C GLU A 112 14.63 -13.00 -6.70
N MET A 113 15.41 -11.96 -6.39
CA MET A 113 15.82 -11.67 -5.02
C MET A 113 14.72 -10.90 -4.26
N TYR A 114 14.90 -10.82 -2.94
CA TYR A 114 14.01 -10.14 -2.01
C TYR A 114 14.65 -8.88 -1.45
N VAL A 115 13.81 -7.92 -1.06
CA VAL A 115 14.25 -6.72 -0.37
C VAL A 115 13.32 -6.39 0.80
N ASP A 116 13.92 -5.93 1.90
CA ASP A 116 13.18 -5.48 3.08
C ASP A 116 12.81 -4.00 2.93
N LEU A 117 11.52 -3.72 2.92
CA LEU A 117 10.96 -2.38 2.79
C LEU A 117 10.82 -1.68 4.15
N HIS A 118 10.93 -2.40 5.27
CA HIS A 118 10.79 -1.85 6.62
C HIS A 118 11.64 -0.58 6.86
N PRO A 119 12.92 -0.52 6.47
CA PRO A 119 13.78 0.63 6.77
C PRO A 119 13.40 1.92 6.04
N ILE A 120 12.64 1.83 4.95
CA ILE A 120 12.26 2.98 4.11
C ILE A 120 10.78 3.36 4.23
N THR A 121 10.02 2.53 4.95
CA THR A 121 8.58 2.69 5.13
C THR A 121 8.31 3.74 6.19
N ASN A 122 7.43 4.69 5.89
CA ASN A 122 6.91 5.57 6.93
C ASN A 122 5.90 4.78 7.76
N THR A 123 6.29 4.43 8.99
CA THR A 123 5.48 3.67 9.95
C THR A 123 4.38 4.50 10.63
N SER A 124 4.39 5.82 10.42
CA SER A 124 3.39 6.75 10.95
C SER A 124 2.63 7.47 9.82
N PRO A 125 1.90 6.74 8.94
CA PRO A 125 1.02 7.40 7.99
C PRO A 125 -0.21 7.98 8.70
N TYR A 126 -0.73 9.10 8.20
CA TYR A 126 -2.04 9.58 8.63
C TYR A 126 -3.13 8.65 8.11
N THR A 127 -3.96 8.16 9.02
CA THR A 127 -5.05 7.23 8.74
C THR A 127 -6.41 7.83 9.10
N VAL A 128 -7.44 7.46 8.34
CA VAL A 128 -8.85 7.78 8.62
C VAL A 128 -9.70 6.53 8.41
N LEU A 129 -10.83 6.46 9.12
CA LEU A 129 -11.78 5.37 8.93
C LEU A 129 -12.51 5.49 7.58
N GLU A 130 -12.85 4.34 6.98
CA GLU A 130 -13.62 4.26 5.73
C GLU A 130 -14.98 4.99 5.81
N THR A 131 -15.56 5.12 7.01
CA THR A 131 -16.83 5.79 7.27
C THR A 131 -16.71 7.29 7.53
N LEU A 132 -15.49 7.86 7.50
CA LEU A 132 -15.31 9.30 7.73
C LEU A 132 -15.94 10.09 6.59
N SER A 133 -16.69 11.15 6.91
CA SER A 133 -17.22 12.08 5.90
C SER A 133 -16.10 12.62 5.02
N LEU A 134 -16.31 12.61 3.71
CA LEU A 134 -15.36 13.10 2.72
C LEU A 134 -14.96 14.56 2.99
N ALA A 135 -15.91 15.40 3.42
CA ALA A 135 -15.64 16.79 3.77
C ALA A 135 -14.64 16.92 4.93
N LYS A 136 -14.76 16.06 5.95
CA LYS A 136 -13.80 16.03 7.08
C LYS A 136 -12.43 15.53 6.63
N ALA A 137 -12.41 14.49 5.79
CA ALA A 137 -11.16 13.98 5.21
C ALA A 137 -10.45 15.06 4.37
N ALA A 138 -11.20 15.85 3.59
CA ALA A 138 -10.66 16.93 2.77
C ALA A 138 -10.06 18.07 3.61
N ILE A 139 -10.73 18.47 4.70
CA ILE A 139 -10.23 19.48 5.63
C ILE A 139 -8.94 19.00 6.28
N LEU A 140 -8.93 17.78 6.84
CA LEU A 140 -7.76 17.16 7.44
C LEU A 140 -6.57 17.12 6.45
N PHE A 141 -6.83 16.64 5.23
CA PHE A 141 -5.83 16.54 4.17
C PHE A 141 -5.19 17.89 3.85
N ARG A 142 -6.00 18.93 3.69
CA ARG A 142 -5.53 20.29 3.36
C ARG A 142 -4.79 20.95 4.51
N GLN A 143 -5.33 20.86 5.74
CA GLN A 143 -4.73 21.49 6.92
C GLN A 143 -3.37 20.90 7.27
N LEU A 144 -3.21 19.59 7.11
CA LEU A 144 -1.94 18.90 7.38
C LEU A 144 -1.01 18.86 6.16
N GLY A 145 -1.42 19.42 5.01
CA GLY A 145 -0.59 19.45 3.80
C GLY A 145 -0.23 18.07 3.26
N LEU A 146 -1.11 17.08 3.44
CA LEU A 146 -0.80 15.68 3.13
C LEU A 146 -0.62 15.44 1.62
N ARG A 147 0.05 14.33 1.31
CA ARG A 147 0.17 13.78 -0.05
C ARG A 147 -0.60 12.47 -0.20
N HIS A 148 -0.59 11.66 0.86
CA HIS A 148 -1.26 10.39 0.97
C HIS A 148 -1.98 10.34 2.31
N LEU A 149 -3.25 9.94 2.29
CA LEU A 149 -4.08 9.74 3.47
C LEU A 149 -4.63 8.31 3.42
N CYS A 150 -4.22 7.46 4.36
CA CYS A 150 -4.64 6.06 4.38
C CYS A 150 -6.07 5.93 4.88
N VAL A 151 -6.87 5.11 4.21
CA VAL A 151 -8.24 4.77 4.60
C VAL A 151 -8.23 3.35 5.15
N VAL A 152 -8.57 3.19 6.42
CA VAL A 152 -8.58 1.89 7.13
C VAL A 152 -10.03 1.43 7.38
N PRO A 153 -10.29 0.11 7.42
CA PRO A 153 -11.64 -0.39 7.67
C PRO A 153 -12.08 -0.08 9.10
N LYS A 154 -13.40 0.05 9.31
CA LYS A 154 -13.95 0.32 10.66
C LYS A 154 -13.71 -0.85 11.64
N THR A 155 -13.72 -2.07 11.13
CA THR A 155 -13.48 -3.29 11.88
C THR A 155 -12.28 -4.03 11.29
N PRO A 156 -11.11 -3.99 11.95
CA PRO A 156 -10.01 -4.88 11.65
C PRO A 156 -10.38 -6.27 12.21
N GLY A 157 -10.65 -7.24 11.35
CA GLY A 157 -10.89 -8.62 11.76
C GLY A 157 -12.11 -9.26 11.11
N VAL A 158 -11.83 -10.35 10.38
CA VAL A 158 -12.75 -11.42 9.99
C VAL A 158 -14.00 -10.96 9.23
N SER A 159 -13.91 -10.91 7.89
CA SER A 159 -15.10 -11.17 7.09
C SER A 159 -15.40 -12.66 7.17
N LEU A 160 -16.51 -13.03 7.81
CA LEU A 160 -17.11 -14.35 7.66
C LEU A 160 -17.62 -14.46 6.22
N SER A 161 -16.75 -14.84 5.29
CA SER A 161 -17.22 -15.33 4.00
C SER A 161 -17.86 -16.69 4.25
N LEU A 162 -19.19 -16.75 4.23
CA LEU A 162 -19.87 -18.03 4.01
C LEU A 162 -19.28 -18.62 2.72
N PRO A 163 -18.90 -19.91 2.70
CA PRO A 163 -18.38 -20.50 1.49
C PRO A 163 -19.47 -20.46 0.43
N SER A 164 -19.31 -19.58 -0.56
CA SER A 164 -19.91 -19.81 -1.87
C SER A 164 -19.24 -21.07 -2.41
N PHE A 165 -19.87 -22.21 -2.10
CA PHE A 165 -19.61 -23.51 -2.68
C PHE A 165 -19.50 -23.35 -4.21
N VAL A 166 -18.37 -23.72 -4.80
CA VAL A 166 -18.24 -24.76 -5.84
C VAL A 166 -16.82 -24.65 -6.42
N PHE A 167 -15.94 -25.57 -6.04
CA PHE A 167 -15.18 -26.32 -7.04
C PHE A 167 -15.04 -27.75 -6.52
N LEU A 168 -15.76 -28.63 -7.20
CA LEU A 168 -15.79 -30.06 -6.99
C LEU A 168 -14.41 -30.63 -7.39
N CYS A 169 -13.60 -31.01 -6.41
CA CYS A 169 -12.58 -32.03 -6.62
C CYS A 169 -12.54 -32.93 -5.39
N ARG A 170 -12.87 -34.20 -5.62
CA ARG A 170 -12.70 -35.33 -4.71
C ARG A 170 -11.28 -35.29 -4.13
N ASP A 171 -11.17 -35.02 -2.84
CA ASP A 171 -10.46 -35.89 -1.89
C ASP A 171 -10.72 -35.35 -0.48
N LEU A 172 -11.71 -35.98 0.16
CA LEU A 172 -12.24 -35.63 1.46
C LEU A 172 -11.61 -36.57 2.50
N PHE A 173 -10.65 -36.12 3.30
CA PHE A 173 -10.52 -36.60 4.70
C PHE A 173 -9.63 -35.78 5.67
N THR A 174 -9.38 -34.48 5.41
CA THR A 174 -8.80 -33.55 6.42
C THR A 174 -9.37 -32.13 6.29
N PHE A 175 -10.60 -32.02 5.78
CA PHE A 175 -11.21 -30.76 5.33
C PHE A 175 -12.28 -30.19 6.29
N ILE A 176 -12.26 -30.57 7.56
CA ILE A 176 -13.20 -30.07 8.59
C ILE A 176 -12.38 -29.44 9.71
N SER A 177 -12.06 -28.14 9.59
CA SER A 177 -11.82 -27.17 10.69
C SER A 177 -11.18 -25.84 10.24
N ARG A 178 -10.72 -25.69 8.99
CA ARG A 178 -10.31 -24.37 8.49
C ARG A 178 -11.54 -23.61 7.99
N VAL A 179 -12.22 -22.93 8.92
CA VAL A 179 -12.88 -21.66 8.57
C VAL A 179 -11.86 -20.87 7.77
N PHE A 180 -12.11 -20.64 6.48
CA PHE A 180 -11.31 -19.73 5.68
C PHE A 180 -11.59 -18.34 6.26
N VAL A 181 -10.83 -17.95 7.29
CA VAL A 181 -10.81 -16.59 7.81
C VAL A 181 -10.14 -15.76 6.72
N SER A 182 -10.91 -15.30 5.74
CA SER A 182 -10.45 -14.27 4.83
C SER A 182 -10.30 -13.01 5.68
N GLN A 183 -9.06 -12.71 6.09
CA GLN A 183 -8.76 -11.49 6.82
C GLN A 183 -9.06 -10.32 5.87
N ARG A 184 -9.96 -9.43 6.30
CA ARG A 184 -10.26 -8.20 5.56
C ARG A 184 -8.96 -7.40 5.46
N PRO A 185 -8.60 -6.84 4.29
CA PRO A 185 -7.33 -6.14 4.14
C PRO A 185 -7.24 -4.99 5.16
N PRO A 186 -6.05 -4.79 5.80
CA PRO A 186 -5.88 -3.80 6.86
C PRO A 186 -5.98 -2.35 6.35
N ILE A 187 -6.03 -2.16 5.05
CA ILE A 187 -6.20 -0.88 4.38
C ILE A 187 -7.23 -1.02 3.25
N VAL A 188 -8.15 -0.07 3.17
CA VAL A 188 -9.19 0.02 2.14
C VAL A 188 -8.65 0.76 0.92
N GLY A 189 -7.82 1.78 1.14
CA GLY A 189 -7.09 2.46 0.08
C GLY A 189 -6.36 3.70 0.55
N ILE A 190 -5.88 4.50 -0.40
CA ILE A 190 -5.16 5.74 -0.16
C ILE A 190 -5.87 6.87 -0.89
N LEU A 191 -6.17 7.95 -0.16
CA LEU A 191 -6.64 9.20 -0.74
C LEU A 191 -5.46 10.13 -1.03
N THR A 192 -5.52 10.76 -2.18
CA THR A 192 -4.57 11.72 -2.72
C THR A 192 -5.29 13.02 -3.06
N ARG A 193 -4.54 14.03 -3.50
CA ARG A 193 -5.12 15.31 -3.92
C ARG A 193 -6.17 15.16 -5.04
N HIS A 194 -5.96 14.20 -5.94
CA HIS A 194 -6.85 13.98 -7.08
C HIS A 194 -8.26 13.54 -6.62
N ASP A 195 -8.34 12.74 -5.57
CA ASP A 195 -9.60 12.16 -5.09
C ASP A 195 -10.52 13.20 -4.41
N PHE A 196 -9.96 14.36 -4.04
CA PHE A 196 -10.70 15.50 -3.51
C PHE A 196 -11.03 16.55 -4.57
N MET A 197 -10.65 16.35 -5.84
CA MET A 197 -10.95 17.29 -6.91
C MET A 197 -12.41 17.17 -7.33
N PRO A 198 -13.15 18.29 -7.48
CA PRO A 198 -14.56 18.25 -7.85
C PRO A 198 -14.81 17.47 -9.15
N GLU A 199 -13.91 17.58 -10.12
CA GLU A 199 -14.04 16.89 -11.41
C GLU A 199 -13.99 15.37 -11.25
N HIS A 200 -13.12 14.87 -10.35
CA HIS A 200 -13.04 13.45 -10.03
C HIS A 200 -14.31 12.97 -9.32
N VAL A 201 -14.75 13.71 -8.30
CA VAL A 201 -15.95 13.37 -7.52
C VAL A 201 -17.22 13.41 -8.38
N LEU A 202 -17.35 14.39 -9.27
CA LEU A 202 -18.45 14.50 -10.22
C LEU A 202 -18.37 13.42 -11.32
N GLY A 203 -17.17 13.00 -11.71
CA GLY A 203 -16.98 11.86 -12.61
C GLY A 203 -17.47 10.55 -11.99
N LEU A 204 -17.25 10.34 -10.69
CA LEU A 204 -17.76 9.18 -9.95
C LEU A 204 -19.27 9.29 -9.67
N TYR A 205 -19.77 10.50 -9.42
CA TYR A 205 -21.14 10.75 -9.01
C TYR A 205 -21.74 11.94 -9.78
N PRO A 206 -22.11 11.76 -11.07
CA PRO A 206 -22.57 12.85 -11.93
C PRO A 206 -23.92 13.45 -11.50
N HIS A 207 -24.65 12.75 -10.62
CA HIS A 207 -25.95 13.16 -10.10
C HIS A 207 -25.85 14.07 -8.86
N ILE A 208 -24.65 14.28 -8.31
CA ILE A 208 -24.46 15.13 -7.14
C ILE A 208 -24.39 16.59 -7.59
N ASP A 209 -25.37 17.38 -7.15
CA ASP A 209 -25.44 18.82 -7.40
C ASP A 209 -24.28 19.54 -6.66
N PRO A 210 -23.34 20.19 -7.35
CA PRO A 210 -22.16 20.80 -6.72
C PRO A 210 -22.49 22.04 -5.87
N LEU A 211 -23.71 22.58 -5.98
CA LEU A 211 -24.16 23.82 -5.34
C LEU A 211 -25.10 23.62 -4.13
N LYS A 212 -25.32 22.38 -3.65
CA LYS A 212 -26.12 22.06 -2.44
C LYS A 212 -25.30 21.54 -1.26
#